data_AF-A0A5C6TCZ2-F1
#
_entry.id   AF-A0A5C6TCZ2-F1
#
_cell.length_a   1.000
_cell.length_b   1.000
_cell.length_c   1.000
_cell.angle_alpha   90.00
_cell.angle_beta   90.00
_cell.angle_gamma   90.00
#
_symmetry.space_group_name_H-M   'P 1'
#
loop_
_entity.id
_entity.type
_entity.pdbx_description
1 polymer ?
#
loop_
_entity_poly.entity_id
_entity_poly.type
_entity_poly.pdbx_seq_one_letter_code
_entity_poly.pdbx_strand_id
1 'polypeptide(L)'
;MLSLLVKATTCIALLLCLTWYGQTHFYRDPGSVFFDKARAYETRYSEHRKAQVEKLINSYPELKKPALGKARNGNKLLCVALSSVKRETQYLPTTIGSMVHSLVKEERDDLHISVLIAETDPRRHPGWNHQWLNRAADDIFTYDLNDTQTKHLNDLEQNGRYQEKGVFDYTYALERCYATGALYVGMFEDDIILAEGWFMRFLQGLSQISDSGNWLFMRLFNQERSTGWSSREIGGNNEFLIILGIDIGIAASVWFVRRQWRGSRKYLDLETLAVTAFILVPGLIVLLYQSGKASLFPPPPGVFKEPFGCCSQAMVFPRAKVPLLIGSLKERREGQIDLMLDEIASSNGLDRYALYPVQAQHIGIDSARKTTKDEAQAIWSMAFENQNPRILKKEHSKLLEKYELWREKVEQDALDSMYLDELS
;
A
#
# COMPACT_ATOMS: atom_id res chain seq x y z
N MET A 1 -39.00 -37.78 6.20
CA MET A 1 -38.21 -37.81 4.95
C MET A 1 -38.43 -36.56 4.10
N LEU A 2 -39.66 -36.24 3.65
CA LEU A 2 -39.91 -35.04 2.83
C LEU A 2 -39.53 -33.72 3.53
N SER A 3 -39.85 -33.58 4.83
CA SER A 3 -39.47 -32.40 5.65
C SER A 3 -37.96 -32.21 5.73
N LEU A 4 -37.21 -33.25 6.13
CA LEU A 4 -35.75 -33.22 6.16
C LEU A 4 -35.13 -32.85 4.80
N LEU A 5 -35.64 -33.43 3.71
CA LEU A 5 -35.17 -33.14 2.36
C LEU A 5 -35.37 -31.66 2.02
N VAL A 6 -36.57 -31.11 2.25
CA VAL A 6 -36.87 -29.69 1.99
C VAL A 6 -35.94 -28.77 2.79
N LYS A 7 -35.70 -29.07 4.07
CA LYS A 7 -34.78 -28.29 4.92
C LYS A 7 -33.35 -28.34 4.40
N ALA A 8 -32.84 -29.53 4.09
CA ALA A 8 -31.50 -29.71 3.52
C ALA A 8 -31.35 -28.98 2.18
N THR A 9 -32.31 -29.13 1.26
CA THR A 9 -32.33 -28.43 -0.02
C THR A 9 -32.34 -26.91 0.16
N THR A 10 -33.10 -26.40 1.13
CA THR A 10 -33.14 -24.95 1.43
C THR A 10 -31.78 -24.43 1.89
N CYS A 11 -31.11 -25.13 2.80
CA CYS A 11 -29.76 -24.76 3.25
C CYS A 11 -28.73 -24.84 2.12
N ILE A 12 -28.78 -25.90 1.29
CA ILE A 12 -27.91 -26.04 0.12
C ILE A 12 -28.15 -24.89 -0.87
N ALA A 13 -29.41 -24.56 -1.16
CA ALA A 13 -29.75 -23.44 -2.04
C ALA A 13 -29.19 -22.11 -1.51
N LEU A 14 -29.29 -21.84 -0.21
CA LEU A 14 -28.69 -20.67 0.41
C LEU A 14 -27.16 -20.64 0.24
N LEU A 15 -26.47 -21.75 0.51
CA LEU A 15 -25.02 -21.86 0.33
C LEU A 15 -24.60 -21.68 -1.13
N LEU A 16 -25.38 -22.18 -2.08
CA LEU A 16 -25.16 -21.95 -3.51
C LEU A 16 -25.33 -20.47 -3.87
N CYS A 17 -26.34 -19.79 -3.33
CA CYS A 17 -26.50 -18.34 -3.53
C CYS A 17 -25.29 -17.55 -2.98
N LEU A 18 -24.80 -17.91 -1.80
CA LEU A 18 -23.60 -17.29 -1.21
C LEU A 18 -22.33 -17.59 -2.02
N THR A 19 -22.22 -18.81 -2.56
CA THR A 19 -21.12 -19.19 -3.46
C THR A 19 -21.16 -18.36 -4.74
N TRP A 20 -22.34 -18.17 -5.33
CA TRP A 20 -22.52 -17.31 -6.50
C TRP A 20 -22.21 -15.84 -6.20
N TYR A 21 -22.61 -15.35 -5.02
CA TYR A 21 -22.22 -14.02 -4.55
C TYR A 21 -20.69 -13.89 -4.45
N GLY A 22 -20.01 -14.90 -3.89
CA GLY A 22 -18.55 -14.95 -3.83
C GLY A 22 -17.88 -14.90 -5.21
N GLN A 23 -18.38 -15.67 -6.18
CA GLN A 23 -17.88 -15.66 -7.56
C GLN A 23 -17.99 -14.31 -8.27
N THR A 24 -18.99 -13.51 -7.89
CA THR A 24 -19.29 -12.21 -8.52
C THR A 24 -18.69 -11.01 -7.79
N HIS A 25 -18.43 -11.13 -6.48
CA HIS A 25 -17.92 -10.01 -5.66
C HIS A 25 -16.52 -10.21 -5.08
N PHE A 26 -16.09 -11.45 -4.83
CA PHE A 26 -14.80 -11.74 -4.16
C PHE A 26 -13.71 -12.22 -5.13
N TYR A 27 -13.98 -12.17 -6.43
CA TYR A 27 -13.05 -12.62 -7.48
C TYR A 27 -11.75 -11.82 -7.58
N ARG A 28 -11.68 -10.65 -6.94
CA ARG A 28 -10.50 -9.80 -6.91
C ARG A 28 -9.57 -10.12 -5.73
N ASP A 29 -10.05 -10.82 -4.70
CA ASP A 29 -9.26 -11.08 -3.49
C ASP A 29 -8.34 -12.30 -3.70
N PRO A 30 -7.00 -12.14 -3.69
CA PRO A 30 -6.06 -13.25 -3.92
C PRO A 30 -6.07 -14.30 -2.81
N GLY A 31 -6.71 -14.03 -1.66
CA GLY A 31 -6.96 -14.98 -0.59
C GLY A 31 -8.29 -15.73 -0.72
N SER A 32 -9.11 -15.40 -1.72
CA SER A 32 -10.38 -16.07 -1.98
C SER A 32 -10.23 -17.29 -2.89
N VAL A 33 -11.03 -18.33 -2.68
CA VAL A 33 -11.22 -19.45 -3.64
C VAL A 33 -11.87 -18.97 -4.94
N PHE A 34 -12.56 -17.83 -4.89
CA PHE A 34 -13.22 -17.23 -6.04
C PHE A 34 -12.27 -16.37 -6.89
N PHE A 35 -11.00 -16.22 -6.48
CA PHE A 35 -10.02 -15.40 -7.17
C PHE A 35 -9.91 -15.78 -8.64
N ASP A 36 -10.11 -14.81 -9.52
CA ASP A 36 -10.01 -14.98 -10.95
C ASP A 36 -8.97 -14.03 -11.51
N LYS A 37 -7.77 -14.55 -11.76
CA LYS A 37 -6.62 -13.78 -12.26
C LYS A 37 -6.95 -12.98 -13.52
N ALA A 38 -7.83 -13.47 -14.39
CA ALA A 38 -8.17 -12.81 -15.65
C ALA A 38 -9.01 -11.53 -15.44
N ARG A 39 -9.79 -11.47 -14.36
CA ARG A 39 -10.65 -10.33 -14.02
C ARG A 39 -10.12 -9.49 -12.85
N ALA A 40 -9.33 -10.10 -11.97
CA ALA A 40 -8.89 -9.48 -10.72
C ALA A 40 -8.07 -8.21 -10.96
N TYR A 41 -7.20 -8.23 -11.97
CA TYR A 41 -6.30 -7.11 -12.30
C TYR A 41 -6.90 -6.10 -13.28
N GLU A 42 -8.22 -6.09 -13.46
CA GLU A 42 -8.89 -5.06 -14.25
C GLU A 42 -8.56 -3.67 -13.68
N THR A 43 -8.04 -2.81 -14.55
CA THR A 43 -7.66 -1.44 -14.23
C THR A 43 -8.86 -0.52 -14.39
N ARG A 44 -9.22 0.19 -13.31
CA ARG A 44 -10.37 1.09 -13.26
C ARG A 44 -9.92 2.47 -12.83
N TYR A 45 -9.56 2.61 -11.56
CA TYR A 45 -9.15 3.89 -11.01
C TYR A 45 -7.76 4.30 -11.50
N SER A 46 -6.84 3.34 -11.69
CA SER A 46 -5.53 3.64 -12.29
C SER A 46 -5.66 4.23 -13.70
N GLU A 47 -6.53 3.70 -14.56
CA GLU A 47 -6.75 4.27 -15.90
C GLU A 47 -7.36 5.67 -15.83
N HIS A 48 -8.28 5.90 -14.90
CA HIS A 48 -8.80 7.24 -14.65
C HIS A 48 -7.69 8.23 -14.28
N ARG A 49 -6.79 7.84 -13.37
CA ARG A 49 -5.63 8.65 -12.97
C ARG A 49 -4.64 8.85 -14.12
N LYS A 50 -4.36 7.83 -14.94
CA LYS A 50 -3.50 7.97 -16.13
C LYS A 50 -4.05 9.01 -17.11
N ALA A 51 -5.35 8.95 -17.42
CA ALA A 51 -5.99 9.90 -18.32
C ALA A 51 -5.96 11.36 -17.78
N GLN A 52 -6.05 11.53 -16.46
CA GLN A 52 -5.88 12.83 -15.81
C GLN A 52 -4.44 13.36 -15.96
N VAL A 53 -3.45 12.50 -15.73
CA VAL A 53 -2.03 12.87 -15.88
C VAL A 53 -1.67 13.20 -17.33
N GLU A 54 -2.17 12.42 -18.28
CA GLU A 54 -1.93 12.67 -19.71
C GLU A 54 -2.43 14.07 -20.11
N LYS A 55 -3.62 14.47 -19.65
CA LYS A 55 -4.15 15.83 -19.86
C LYS A 55 -3.25 16.90 -19.26
N LEU A 56 -2.72 16.68 -18.05
CA LEU A 56 -1.80 17.61 -17.41
C LEU A 56 -0.51 17.78 -18.22
N ILE A 57 0.12 16.67 -18.60
CA ILE A 57 1.38 16.68 -19.37
C ILE A 57 1.15 17.36 -20.73
N ASN A 58 0.02 17.13 -21.38
CA ASN A 58 -0.30 17.75 -22.67
C ASN A 58 -0.59 19.26 -22.54
N SER A 59 -1.05 19.75 -21.39
CA SER A 59 -1.27 21.19 -21.13
C SER A 59 0.02 21.97 -20.80
N TYR A 60 1.14 21.28 -20.58
CA TYR A 60 2.38 21.88 -20.11
C TYR A 60 3.05 22.93 -21.03
N PRO A 61 2.93 22.86 -22.36
CA PRO A 61 3.39 23.94 -23.24
C PRO A 61 2.71 25.29 -22.91
N GLU A 62 1.49 25.26 -22.37
CA GLU A 62 0.68 26.44 -22.06
C GLU A 62 0.79 26.86 -20.57
N LEU A 63 1.19 25.94 -19.70
CA LEU A 63 1.45 26.24 -18.29
C LEU A 63 2.72 27.11 -18.17
N LYS A 64 2.53 28.39 -17.82
CA LYS A 64 3.61 29.19 -17.17
C LYS A 64 4.19 28.33 -16.05
N LYS A 65 5.52 28.22 -15.96
CA LYS A 65 6.23 27.39 -14.95
C LYS A 65 5.38 27.32 -13.69
N PRO A 66 4.85 26.14 -13.29
CA PRO A 66 4.16 26.04 -12.02
C PRO A 66 5.13 26.64 -11.00
N ALA A 67 4.65 27.58 -10.18
CA ALA A 67 5.50 28.19 -9.18
C ALA A 67 6.08 27.04 -8.35
N LEU A 68 7.38 26.78 -8.49
CA LEU A 68 8.09 25.88 -7.60
C LEU A 68 7.69 26.28 -6.20
N GLY A 69 7.16 25.32 -5.44
CA GLY A 69 6.50 25.66 -4.19
C GLY A 69 7.49 26.39 -3.29
N LYS A 70 7.14 27.57 -2.78
CA LYS A 70 8.03 28.30 -1.87
C LYS A 70 7.95 27.63 -0.51
N ALA A 71 9.06 27.07 -0.02
CA ALA A 71 9.11 26.50 1.32
C ALA A 71 8.70 27.59 2.34
N ARG A 72 7.76 27.26 3.24
CA ARG A 72 7.50 28.09 4.43
C ARG A 72 8.64 27.85 5.42
N ASN A 73 9.28 28.92 5.89
CA ASN A 73 10.36 28.89 6.90
C ASN A 73 11.62 28.05 6.56
N GLY A 74 11.87 27.77 5.28
CA GLY A 74 13.14 27.18 4.81
C GLY A 74 13.13 25.67 4.59
N ASN A 75 12.33 24.90 5.35
CA ASN A 75 12.25 23.44 5.23
C ASN A 75 10.88 22.98 4.70
N LYS A 76 10.90 22.00 3.80
CA LYS A 76 9.71 21.32 3.28
C LYS A 76 9.24 20.27 4.28
N LEU A 77 7.94 19.97 4.36
CA LEU A 77 7.45 18.93 5.27
C LEU A 77 7.89 17.54 4.79
N LEU A 78 7.75 17.27 3.49
CA LEU A 78 8.07 15.99 2.88
C LEU A 78 9.03 16.18 1.69
N CYS A 79 10.15 15.44 1.70
CA CYS A 79 10.98 15.24 0.51
C CYS A 79 10.75 13.85 -0.05
N VAL A 80 10.23 13.73 -1.28
CA VAL A 80 10.08 12.46 -1.98
C VAL A 80 11.25 12.27 -2.93
N ALA A 81 12.00 11.20 -2.72
CA ALA A 81 13.04 10.70 -3.59
C ALA A 81 12.51 9.59 -4.49
N LEU A 82 12.79 9.71 -5.80
CA LEU A 82 12.50 8.68 -6.81
C LEU A 82 13.80 8.32 -7.54
N SER A 83 14.03 7.04 -7.73
CA SER A 83 15.14 6.54 -8.56
C SER A 83 14.59 5.97 -9.85
N SER A 84 14.97 6.57 -10.98
CA SER A 84 14.46 6.22 -12.30
C SER A 84 15.57 5.65 -13.18
N VAL A 85 15.28 4.53 -13.83
CA VAL A 85 16.18 3.87 -14.78
C VAL A 85 15.53 3.79 -16.16
N LYS A 86 16.35 3.64 -17.21
CA LYS A 86 15.86 3.48 -18.58
C LYS A 86 15.09 2.17 -18.70
N ARG A 87 13.91 2.26 -19.29
CA ARG A 87 12.98 1.16 -19.58
C ARG A 87 12.40 1.33 -20.98
N GLU A 88 11.88 0.27 -21.58
CA GLU A 88 11.12 0.36 -22.83
C GLU A 88 9.86 1.22 -22.64
N THR A 89 9.05 0.87 -21.64
CA THR A 89 7.91 1.66 -21.19
C THR A 89 8.36 2.63 -20.08
N GLN A 90 8.18 3.94 -20.31
CA GLN A 90 8.55 4.98 -19.37
C GLN A 90 7.40 5.31 -18.41
N TYR A 91 7.60 5.08 -17.10
CA TYR A 91 6.56 5.31 -16.09
C TYR A 91 6.73 6.62 -15.31
N LEU A 92 7.96 7.12 -15.18
CA LEU A 92 8.28 8.34 -14.44
C LEU A 92 7.35 9.53 -14.77
N PRO A 93 6.97 9.78 -16.04
CA PRO A 93 6.02 10.84 -16.35
C PRO A 93 4.66 10.70 -15.67
N THR A 94 4.11 9.48 -15.71
CA THR A 94 2.85 9.14 -15.07
C THR A 94 2.95 9.30 -13.56
N THR A 95 4.04 8.81 -12.96
CA THR A 95 4.29 8.88 -11.51
C THR A 95 4.31 10.32 -11.02
N ILE A 96 5.22 11.14 -11.54
CA ILE A 96 5.38 12.55 -11.14
C ILE A 96 4.12 13.35 -11.48
N GLY A 97 3.53 13.12 -12.66
CA GLY A 97 2.28 13.76 -13.05
C GLY A 97 1.17 13.46 -12.05
N SER A 98 1.00 12.20 -11.64
CA SER A 98 -0.04 11.82 -10.66
C SER A 98 0.22 12.38 -9.27
N MET A 99 1.49 12.53 -8.89
CA MET A 99 1.92 13.14 -7.64
C MET A 99 1.47 14.60 -7.54
N VAL A 100 1.56 15.35 -8.64
CA VAL A 100 1.27 16.80 -8.66
C VAL A 100 -0.16 17.14 -9.15
N HIS A 101 -0.84 16.24 -9.88
CA HIS A 101 -2.06 16.54 -10.65
C HIS A 101 -3.26 17.09 -9.85
N SER A 102 -3.29 17.01 -8.54
CA SER A 102 -4.39 17.56 -7.73
C SER A 102 -3.91 18.36 -6.53
N LEU A 103 -2.61 18.64 -6.43
CA LEU A 103 -2.10 19.37 -5.28
C LEU A 103 -2.56 20.83 -5.34
N VAL A 104 -3.08 21.34 -4.23
CA VAL A 104 -3.22 22.78 -4.04
C VAL A 104 -1.85 23.40 -3.76
N LYS A 105 -1.81 24.74 -3.77
CA LYS A 105 -0.56 25.48 -3.60
C LYS A 105 0.13 25.13 -2.28
N GLU A 106 -0.63 25.03 -1.21
CA GLU A 106 -0.16 24.72 0.14
C GLU A 106 0.51 23.33 0.18
N GLU A 107 -0.16 22.31 -0.37
CA GLU A 107 0.41 20.95 -0.49
C GLU A 107 1.70 20.94 -1.31
N ARG A 108 1.74 21.65 -2.44
CA ARG A 108 2.94 21.74 -3.29
C ARG A 108 4.07 22.53 -2.63
N ASP A 109 3.73 23.53 -1.82
CA ASP A 109 4.67 24.33 -1.03
C ASP A 109 5.32 23.50 0.09
N ASP A 110 4.69 22.43 0.57
CA ASP A 110 5.24 21.53 1.60
C ASP A 110 5.89 20.24 1.03
N LEU A 111 5.78 20.01 -0.28
CA LEU A 111 6.40 18.89 -0.99
C LEU A 111 7.68 19.32 -1.72
N HIS A 112 8.73 18.52 -1.58
CA HIS A 112 9.93 18.53 -2.42
C HIS A 112 10.03 17.22 -3.20
N ILE A 113 10.23 17.29 -4.51
CA ILE A 113 10.35 16.12 -5.38
C ILE A 113 11.78 16.07 -5.94
N SER A 114 12.54 15.07 -5.52
CA SER A 114 13.92 14.81 -5.95
C SER A 114 13.98 13.54 -6.78
N VAL A 115 14.51 13.63 -8.00
CA VAL A 115 14.56 12.51 -8.96
C VAL A 115 16.01 12.18 -9.30
N LEU A 116 16.45 11.01 -8.86
CA LEU A 116 17.70 10.40 -9.28
C LEU A 116 17.51 9.73 -10.64
N ILE A 117 18.22 10.21 -11.66
CA ILE A 117 18.43 9.46 -12.89
C ILE A 117 19.56 8.45 -12.64
N ALA A 118 19.14 7.22 -12.31
CA ALA A 118 19.99 6.14 -11.84
C ALA A 118 20.69 5.38 -13.00
N GLU A 119 21.18 6.14 -13.98
CA GLU A 119 21.99 5.66 -15.10
C GLU A 119 23.41 6.19 -14.94
N THR A 120 24.43 5.36 -15.18
CA THR A 120 25.82 5.85 -15.16
C THR A 120 26.12 6.86 -16.27
N ASP A 121 25.37 6.83 -17.37
CA ASP A 121 25.28 7.96 -18.32
C ASP A 121 23.83 8.47 -18.36
N PRO A 122 23.52 9.61 -17.72
CA PRO A 122 22.15 10.11 -17.60
C PRO A 122 21.51 10.45 -18.95
N ARG A 123 22.31 10.72 -20.00
CA ARG A 123 21.81 11.04 -21.34
C ARG A 123 21.08 9.86 -21.99
N ARG A 124 21.28 8.64 -21.49
CA ARG A 124 20.55 7.45 -21.93
C ARG A 124 19.09 7.43 -21.46
N HIS A 125 18.78 8.17 -20.40
CA HIS A 125 17.44 8.22 -19.83
C HIS A 125 16.52 9.19 -20.60
N PRO A 126 15.36 8.75 -21.14
CA PRO A 126 14.46 9.62 -21.90
C PRO A 126 13.97 10.85 -21.12
N GLY A 127 13.87 10.72 -19.80
CA GLY A 127 13.47 11.81 -18.90
C GLY A 127 14.53 12.90 -18.67
N TRP A 128 15.82 12.65 -18.95
CA TRP A 128 16.90 13.56 -18.54
C TRP A 128 16.77 14.97 -19.14
N ASN A 129 16.51 15.06 -20.44
CA ASN A 129 16.38 16.34 -21.15
C ASN A 129 14.92 16.80 -21.30
N HIS A 130 13.96 16.13 -20.67
CA HIS A 130 12.56 16.44 -20.90
C HIS A 130 12.12 17.67 -20.10
N GLN A 131 11.67 18.72 -20.81
CA GLN A 131 11.35 20.01 -20.17
C GLN A 131 10.22 19.96 -19.14
N TRP A 132 9.21 19.08 -19.32
CA TRP A 132 8.10 18.99 -18.37
C TRP A 132 8.57 18.46 -17.01
N LEU A 133 9.49 17.48 -16.99
CA LEU A 133 10.02 16.89 -15.76
C LEU A 133 10.77 17.95 -14.93
N ASN A 134 11.62 18.74 -15.61
CA ASN A 134 12.35 19.88 -15.03
C ASN A 134 11.46 20.99 -14.44
N ARG A 135 10.16 20.99 -14.76
CA ARG A 135 9.20 21.96 -14.22
C ARG A 135 8.29 21.34 -13.15
N ALA A 136 8.13 20.01 -13.14
CA ALA A 136 7.30 19.30 -12.17
C ALA A 136 8.09 18.91 -10.92
N ALA A 137 9.31 18.41 -11.09
CA ALA A 137 10.24 18.08 -10.01
C ALA A 137 10.99 19.31 -9.51
N ASP A 138 11.42 19.29 -8.24
CA ASP A 138 12.21 20.36 -7.63
C ASP A 138 13.71 20.16 -7.86
N ASP A 139 14.15 18.90 -7.93
CA ASP A 139 15.54 18.51 -8.10
C ASP A 139 15.62 17.28 -9.03
N ILE A 140 16.44 17.36 -10.08
CA ILE A 140 16.74 16.24 -10.97
C ILE A 140 18.25 16.13 -11.02
N PHE A 141 18.77 14.98 -10.64
CA PHE A 141 20.20 14.78 -10.46
C PHE A 141 20.62 13.40 -10.93
N THR A 142 21.94 13.23 -11.05
CA THR A 142 22.60 11.95 -11.32
C THR A 142 23.73 11.81 -10.30
N TYR A 143 24.49 10.74 -10.40
CA TYR A 143 25.60 10.48 -9.49
C TYR A 143 26.73 11.49 -9.66
N ASP A 144 27.12 12.12 -8.55
CA ASP A 144 28.36 12.87 -8.38
C ASP A 144 29.35 11.98 -7.62
N LEU A 145 30.19 11.25 -8.35
CA LEU A 145 31.05 10.18 -7.83
C LEU A 145 32.49 10.32 -8.31
N ASN A 146 33.43 9.80 -7.52
CA ASN A 146 34.80 9.67 -7.97
C ASN A 146 34.98 8.56 -9.02
N ASP A 147 36.13 8.51 -9.67
CA ASP A 147 36.43 7.55 -10.74
C ASP A 147 36.29 6.08 -10.30
N THR A 148 36.67 5.76 -9.07
CA THR A 148 36.61 4.39 -8.54
C THR A 148 35.16 3.95 -8.34
N GLN A 149 34.35 4.79 -7.72
CA GLN A 149 32.92 4.56 -7.53
C GLN A 149 32.18 4.50 -8.87
N THR A 150 32.53 5.37 -9.81
CA THR A 150 31.97 5.38 -11.16
C THR A 150 32.27 4.08 -11.90
N LYS A 151 33.51 3.56 -11.81
CA LYS A 151 33.87 2.26 -12.39
C LYS A 151 33.09 1.11 -11.74
N HIS A 152 32.99 1.12 -10.41
CA HIS A 152 32.23 0.11 -9.67
C HIS A 152 30.76 0.10 -10.07
N LEU A 153 30.10 1.26 -10.11
CA LEU A 153 28.70 1.36 -10.47
C LEU A 153 28.43 0.95 -11.93
N ASN A 154 29.36 1.28 -12.84
CA ASN A 154 29.32 0.79 -14.22
C ASN A 154 29.42 -0.73 -14.30
N ASP A 155 30.30 -1.34 -13.50
CA ASP A 155 30.43 -2.80 -13.43
C ASP A 155 29.12 -3.44 -12.92
N LEU A 156 28.53 -2.90 -11.86
CA LEU A 156 27.24 -3.39 -11.33
C LEU A 156 26.13 -3.33 -12.39
N GLU A 157 26.05 -2.24 -13.15
CA GLU A 157 25.06 -2.06 -14.20
C GLU A 157 25.27 -3.04 -15.38
N GLN A 158 26.51 -3.18 -15.85
CA GLN A 158 26.86 -4.05 -16.99
C GLN A 158 26.68 -5.54 -16.65
N ASN A 159 27.02 -5.94 -15.42
CA ASN A 159 26.91 -7.32 -14.95
C ASN A 159 25.53 -7.65 -14.37
N GLY A 160 24.58 -6.70 -14.37
CA GLY A 160 23.23 -6.92 -13.87
C GLY A 160 23.15 -7.18 -12.37
N ARG A 161 24.09 -6.66 -11.56
CA ARG A 161 24.10 -6.78 -10.10
C ARG A 161 23.15 -5.76 -9.46
N TYR A 162 21.87 -5.89 -9.77
CA TYR A 162 20.82 -4.95 -9.37
C TYR A 162 20.55 -4.90 -7.86
N GLN A 163 20.91 -5.94 -7.10
CA GLN A 163 20.74 -5.94 -5.64
C GLN A 163 21.69 -4.95 -4.98
N GLU A 164 22.98 -4.99 -5.32
CA GLU A 164 23.95 -4.03 -4.80
C GLU A 164 23.71 -2.62 -5.37
N LYS A 165 23.49 -2.50 -6.68
CA LYS A 165 23.15 -1.20 -7.30
C LYS A 165 21.89 -0.60 -6.69
N GLY A 166 20.87 -1.42 -6.42
CA GLY A 166 19.62 -0.97 -5.81
C GLY A 166 19.83 -0.38 -4.41
N VAL A 167 20.68 -0.98 -3.58
CA VAL A 167 21.06 -0.42 -2.27
C VAL A 167 21.82 0.89 -2.43
N PHE A 168 22.74 0.96 -3.39
CA PHE A 168 23.45 2.19 -3.70
C PHE A 168 22.50 3.32 -4.12
N ASP A 169 21.62 3.07 -5.09
CA ASP A 169 20.65 4.05 -5.60
C ASP A 169 19.70 4.53 -4.51
N TYR A 170 19.23 3.60 -3.67
CA TYR A 170 18.31 3.89 -2.59
C TYR A 170 18.96 4.77 -1.52
N THR A 171 20.18 4.44 -1.10
CA THR A 171 20.92 5.23 -0.09
C THR A 171 21.34 6.60 -0.64
N TYR A 172 21.76 6.68 -1.91
CA TYR A 172 22.13 7.95 -2.55
C TYR A 172 20.94 8.92 -2.64
N ALA A 173 19.76 8.41 -3.02
CA ALA A 173 18.55 9.22 -3.09
C ALA A 173 18.01 9.60 -1.69
N LEU A 174 18.11 8.70 -0.70
CA LEU A 174 17.82 9.01 0.71
C LEU A 174 18.70 10.16 1.22
N GLU A 175 20.01 10.11 0.96
CA GLU A 175 20.96 11.15 1.38
C GLU A 175 20.63 12.50 0.76
N ARG A 176 20.27 12.51 -0.52
CA ARG A 176 19.85 13.73 -1.23
C ARG A 176 18.62 14.36 -0.56
N CYS A 177 17.59 13.56 -0.28
CA CYS A 177 16.40 14.08 0.40
C CYS A 177 16.66 14.48 1.85
N TYR A 178 17.48 13.72 2.58
CA TYR A 178 17.87 14.06 3.95
C TYR A 178 18.57 15.42 4.02
N ALA A 179 19.42 15.74 3.06
CA ALA A 179 20.13 17.01 2.97
C ALA A 179 19.23 18.25 2.78
N THR A 180 17.97 18.06 2.33
CA THR A 180 17.01 19.17 2.15
C THR A 180 16.48 19.76 3.46
N GLY A 181 16.69 19.08 4.59
CA GLY A 181 16.12 19.49 5.88
C GLY A 181 14.66 19.09 6.07
N ALA A 182 14.05 18.34 5.15
CA ALA A 182 12.66 17.93 5.30
C ALA A 182 12.41 17.03 6.51
N LEU A 183 11.25 17.20 7.15
CA LEU A 183 10.84 16.48 8.37
C LEU A 183 10.53 15.00 8.12
N TYR A 184 10.11 14.69 6.90
CA TYR A 184 9.88 13.34 6.42
C TYR A 184 10.56 13.12 5.08
N VAL A 185 11.05 11.90 4.86
CA VAL A 185 11.63 11.47 3.60
C VAL A 185 10.79 10.35 3.03
N GLY A 186 10.23 10.55 1.84
CA GLY A 186 9.52 9.54 1.06
C GLY A 186 10.44 8.85 0.08
N MET A 187 10.42 7.53 0.02
CA MET A 187 11.10 6.73 -1.01
C MET A 187 10.04 6.08 -1.89
N PHE A 188 9.86 6.64 -3.09
CA PHE A 188 8.83 6.20 -4.02
C PHE A 188 9.46 5.61 -5.28
N GLU A 189 8.91 4.50 -5.78
CA GLU A 189 9.33 3.90 -7.04
C GLU A 189 8.87 4.77 -8.23
N ASP A 190 9.59 4.70 -9.36
CA ASP A 190 9.30 5.50 -10.57
C ASP A 190 8.13 4.95 -11.39
N ASP A 191 7.56 3.81 -10.99
CA ASP A 191 6.49 3.08 -11.67
C ASP A 191 5.23 2.89 -10.81
N ILE A 192 4.86 3.95 -10.09
CA ILE A 192 3.63 4.01 -9.29
C ILE A 192 2.68 5.08 -9.83
N ILE A 193 1.42 5.01 -9.41
CA ILE A 193 0.44 6.07 -9.62
C ILE A 193 -0.22 6.44 -8.30
N LEU A 194 -0.28 7.74 -8.00
CA LEU A 194 -0.87 8.24 -6.76
C LEU A 194 -2.33 8.63 -6.91
N ALA A 195 -3.09 8.35 -5.86
CA ALA A 195 -4.49 8.74 -5.73
C ALA A 195 -4.65 10.27 -5.65
N GLU A 196 -5.82 10.76 -6.05
CA GLU A 196 -6.24 12.12 -5.76
C GLU A 196 -6.30 12.36 -4.23
N GLY A 197 -5.72 13.48 -3.78
CA GLY A 197 -5.67 13.85 -2.36
C GLY A 197 -4.69 13.02 -1.51
N TRP A 198 -3.76 12.29 -2.13
CA TRP A 198 -2.79 11.43 -1.43
C TRP A 198 -2.00 12.18 -0.34
N PHE A 199 -1.65 13.46 -0.57
CA PHE A 199 -0.84 14.25 0.37
C PHE A 199 -1.60 14.54 1.67
N MET A 200 -2.88 14.93 1.56
CA MET A 200 -3.73 15.07 2.75
C MET A 200 -3.95 13.76 3.49
N ARG A 201 -4.08 12.64 2.76
CA ARG A 201 -4.20 11.31 3.36
C ARG A 201 -2.91 10.89 4.07
N PHE A 202 -1.76 11.26 3.52
CA PHE A 202 -0.46 11.12 4.16
C PHE A 202 -0.38 11.91 5.48
N LEU A 203 -0.73 13.21 5.48
CA LEU A 203 -0.74 14.02 6.71
C LEU A 203 -1.71 13.47 7.76
N GLN A 204 -2.92 13.10 7.32
CA GLN A 204 -3.91 12.47 8.19
C GLN A 204 -3.37 11.16 8.78
N GLY A 205 -2.63 10.37 8.00
CA GLY A 205 -2.02 9.13 8.47
C GLY A 205 -0.94 9.38 9.52
N LEU A 206 -0.01 10.30 9.25
CA LEU A 206 1.03 10.66 10.23
C LEU A 206 0.42 11.13 11.55
N SER A 207 -0.65 11.93 11.51
CA SER A 207 -1.33 12.43 12.71
C SER A 207 -1.96 11.33 13.59
N GLN A 208 -2.04 10.09 13.11
CA GLN A 208 -2.56 8.91 13.82
C GLN A 208 -1.44 8.02 14.38
N ILE A 209 -0.20 8.20 13.94
CA ILE A 209 0.95 7.48 14.48
C ILE A 209 1.33 8.13 15.82
N SER A 210 1.59 7.31 16.83
CA SER A 210 1.92 7.77 18.19
C SER A 210 3.17 8.65 18.22
N ASP A 211 3.13 9.65 19.10
CA ASP A 211 4.18 10.66 19.35
C ASP A 211 5.49 10.09 19.93
N SER A 212 5.65 8.77 20.04
CA SER A 212 6.82 8.14 20.68
C SER A 212 8.06 8.06 19.80
N GLY A 213 7.96 8.40 18.51
CA GLY A 213 9.08 8.31 17.55
C GLY A 213 9.57 6.89 17.26
N ASN A 214 9.00 5.86 17.90
CA ASN A 214 9.49 4.48 17.84
C ASN A 214 8.98 3.70 16.62
N TRP A 215 9.19 4.23 15.42
CA TRP A 215 8.75 3.62 14.17
C TRP A 215 9.68 3.92 13.00
N LEU A 216 9.80 2.98 12.06
CA LEU A 216 10.71 3.09 10.93
C LEU A 216 10.06 3.75 9.72
N PHE A 217 8.89 3.27 9.31
CA PHE A 217 8.20 3.80 8.12
C PHE A 217 6.68 3.66 8.19
N MET A 218 6.02 4.46 7.36
CA MET A 218 4.60 4.34 7.00
C MET A 218 4.51 4.08 5.50
N ARG A 219 3.82 3.00 5.11
CA ARG A 219 3.52 2.68 3.72
C ARG A 219 2.26 3.37 3.22
N LEU A 220 2.33 3.87 1.99
CA LEU A 220 1.20 4.37 1.22
C LEU A 220 0.68 3.34 0.19
N PHE A 221 1.42 2.26 -0.04
CA PHE A 221 1.01 1.14 -0.87
C PHE A 221 0.96 -0.13 -0.02
N ASN A 222 -0.12 -0.91 -0.14
CA ASN A 222 -0.25 -2.24 0.45
C ASN A 222 -0.97 -3.15 -0.55
N GLN A 223 -0.61 -4.43 -0.57
CA GLN A 223 -1.29 -5.43 -1.40
C GLN A 223 -2.20 -6.31 -0.53
N GLU A 224 -3.40 -6.64 -1.00
CA GLU A 224 -4.35 -7.45 -0.21
C GLU A 224 -3.81 -8.86 0.08
N ARG A 225 -2.82 -9.32 -0.70
CA ARG A 225 -2.12 -10.59 -0.46
C ARG A 225 -1.46 -10.66 0.92
N SER A 226 -1.05 -9.53 1.52
CA SER A 226 -0.49 -9.52 2.89
C SER A 226 -1.57 -9.59 3.98
N THR A 227 -2.85 -9.43 3.64
CA THR A 227 -3.97 -9.35 4.59
C THR A 227 -4.82 -10.63 4.67
N GLY A 228 -4.24 -11.79 4.34
CA GLY A 228 -4.94 -13.08 4.26
C GLY A 228 -5.21 -13.79 5.60
N TRP A 229 -5.94 -14.91 5.52
CA TRP A 229 -6.03 -15.91 6.58
C TRP A 229 -4.69 -16.65 6.74
N SER A 230 -4.46 -17.29 7.90
CA SER A 230 -3.23 -18.05 8.16
C SER A 230 -3.04 -19.24 7.21
N SER A 231 -4.13 -19.88 6.79
CA SER A 231 -4.13 -20.97 5.82
C SER A 231 -5.26 -20.80 4.81
N ARG A 232 -5.06 -21.36 3.62
CA ARG A 232 -6.10 -21.47 2.58
C ARG A 232 -6.79 -22.83 2.56
N GLU A 233 -6.18 -23.83 3.19
CA GLU A 233 -6.72 -25.18 3.25
C GLU A 233 -7.88 -25.24 4.23
N ILE A 234 -8.93 -25.97 3.86
CA ILE A 234 -10.09 -26.20 4.75
C ILE A 234 -9.60 -26.97 5.97
N GLY A 235 -9.76 -26.38 7.16
CA GLY A 235 -9.29 -26.91 8.43
C GLY A 235 -8.01 -26.24 8.95
N GLY A 236 -7.29 -25.50 8.10
CA GLY A 236 -6.03 -24.85 8.44
C GLY A 236 -6.17 -23.60 9.31
N ASN A 237 -7.38 -23.06 9.48
CA ASN A 237 -7.69 -21.94 10.38
C ASN A 237 -8.52 -22.37 11.60
N ASN A 238 -8.49 -23.68 11.93
CA ASN A 238 -9.28 -24.31 13.00
C ASN A 238 -10.79 -24.33 12.72
N GLU A 239 -11.20 -24.34 11.44
CA GLU A 239 -12.60 -24.34 11.02
C GLU A 239 -13.40 -25.46 11.69
N PHE A 240 -12.85 -26.67 11.81
CA PHE A 240 -13.53 -27.80 12.44
C PHE A 240 -13.84 -27.58 13.92
N LEU A 241 -12.91 -26.97 14.66
CA LEU A 241 -13.12 -26.64 16.08
C LEU A 241 -14.13 -25.51 16.24
N ILE A 242 -14.09 -24.52 15.34
CA ILE A 242 -15.06 -23.40 15.32
C ILE A 242 -16.47 -23.93 15.04
N ILE A 243 -16.63 -24.80 14.04
CA ILE A 243 -17.90 -25.46 13.70
C ILE A 243 -18.43 -26.20 14.93
N LEU A 244 -17.61 -27.06 15.54
CA LEU A 244 -17.99 -27.81 16.74
C LEU A 244 -18.42 -26.89 17.89
N GLY A 245 -17.68 -25.82 18.15
CA GLY A 245 -18.00 -24.86 19.21
C GLY A 245 -19.33 -24.13 18.97
N ILE A 246 -19.58 -23.69 17.72
CA ILE A 246 -20.83 -23.04 17.33
C ILE A 246 -22.00 -24.02 17.47
N ASP A 247 -21.84 -25.26 17.00
CA ASP A 247 -22.89 -26.28 17.07
C ASP A 247 -23.24 -26.64 18.52
N ILE A 248 -22.25 -26.76 19.41
CA ILE A 248 -22.48 -26.95 20.85
C ILE A 248 -23.26 -25.77 21.41
N GLY A 249 -22.89 -24.53 21.05
CA GLY A 249 -23.59 -23.32 21.49
C GLY A 249 -25.05 -23.27 21.03
N ILE A 250 -25.31 -23.60 19.76
CA ILE A 250 -26.67 -23.71 19.20
C ILE A 250 -27.46 -24.80 19.92
N ALA A 251 -26.89 -25.99 20.07
CA ALA A 251 -27.54 -27.12 20.72
C ALA A 251 -27.88 -26.82 22.19
N ALA A 252 -26.97 -26.22 22.94
CA ALA A 252 -27.18 -25.81 24.33
C ALA A 252 -28.28 -24.75 24.45
N SER A 253 -28.26 -23.74 23.57
CA SER A 253 -29.28 -22.69 23.52
C SER A 253 -30.67 -23.27 23.20
N VAL A 254 -30.75 -24.16 22.22
CA VAL A 254 -32.01 -24.82 21.86
C VAL A 254 -32.50 -25.73 22.97
N TRP A 255 -31.61 -26.48 23.63
CA TRP A 255 -31.97 -27.28 24.80
C TRP A 255 -32.56 -26.42 25.93
N PHE A 256 -31.92 -25.29 26.24
CA PHE A 256 -32.39 -24.36 27.26
C PHE A 256 -33.77 -23.77 26.90
N VAL A 257 -33.95 -23.28 25.67
CA VAL A 257 -35.22 -22.72 25.19
C VAL A 257 -36.34 -23.77 25.20
N ARG A 258 -36.06 -25.01 24.79
CA ARG A 258 -37.04 -26.12 24.81
C ARG A 258 -37.43 -26.53 26.23
N ARG A 259 -36.59 -26.26 27.22
CA ARG A 259 -36.87 -26.48 28.65
C ARG A 259 -37.75 -25.36 29.21
N GLN A 260 -37.47 -24.11 28.86
CA GLN A 260 -38.22 -22.95 29.36
C GLN A 260 -39.59 -22.79 28.68
N TRP A 261 -39.67 -22.97 27.36
CA TRP A 261 -40.87 -22.65 26.58
C TRP A 261 -41.38 -23.85 25.78
N ARG A 262 -42.51 -24.44 26.22
CA ARG A 262 -43.09 -25.64 25.58
C ARG A 262 -43.52 -25.41 24.12
N GLY A 263 -43.93 -24.20 23.76
CA GLY A 263 -44.33 -23.83 22.38
C GLY A 263 -43.19 -23.83 21.36
N SER A 264 -41.94 -23.66 21.80
CA SER A 264 -40.75 -23.65 20.92
C SER A 264 -40.43 -25.03 20.32
N ARG A 265 -40.91 -26.10 20.96
CA ARG A 265 -40.64 -27.49 20.56
C ARG A 265 -41.17 -27.84 19.17
N LYS A 266 -42.17 -27.09 18.68
CA LYS A 266 -42.74 -27.27 17.35
C LYS A 266 -41.81 -26.78 16.22
N TYR A 267 -40.97 -25.79 16.51
CA TYR A 267 -40.10 -25.14 15.52
C TYR A 267 -38.63 -25.54 15.65
N LEU A 268 -38.21 -26.02 16.82
CA LEU A 268 -36.84 -26.47 17.11
C LEU A 268 -36.75 -27.99 17.14
N ASP A 269 -37.11 -28.64 16.04
CA ASP A 269 -37.07 -30.10 15.89
C ASP A 269 -35.65 -30.61 15.56
N LEU A 270 -35.44 -31.92 15.77
CA LEU A 270 -34.13 -32.55 15.61
C LEU A 270 -33.65 -32.50 14.15
N GLU A 271 -34.56 -32.56 13.19
CA GLU A 271 -34.24 -32.42 11.77
C GLU A 271 -33.63 -31.05 11.46
N THR A 272 -34.21 -29.96 12.00
CA THR A 272 -33.68 -28.60 11.79
C THR A 272 -32.31 -28.44 12.44
N LEU A 273 -32.13 -28.97 13.66
CA LEU A 273 -30.84 -28.99 14.34
C LEU A 273 -29.78 -29.77 13.53
N ALA A 274 -30.12 -30.95 13.03
CA ALA A 274 -29.21 -31.78 12.26
C ALA A 274 -28.79 -31.09 10.94
N VAL A 275 -29.74 -30.53 10.19
CA VAL A 275 -29.42 -29.79 8.95
C VAL A 275 -28.59 -28.56 9.25
N THR A 276 -28.89 -27.84 10.34
CA THR A 276 -28.11 -26.67 10.74
C THR A 276 -26.67 -27.04 11.07
N ALA A 277 -26.46 -28.07 11.92
CA ALA A 277 -25.14 -28.47 12.39
C ALA A 277 -24.29 -29.17 11.33
N PHE A 278 -24.89 -29.97 10.44
CA PHE A 278 -24.12 -30.76 9.48
C PHE A 278 -24.04 -30.16 8.07
N ILE A 279 -24.87 -29.16 7.74
CA ILE A 279 -24.89 -28.54 6.41
C ILE A 279 -24.65 -27.03 6.53
N LEU A 280 -25.53 -26.32 7.24
CA LEU A 280 -25.53 -24.86 7.21
C LEU A 280 -24.29 -24.27 7.91
N VAL A 281 -24.03 -24.65 9.16
CA VAL A 281 -22.90 -24.12 9.94
C VAL A 281 -21.57 -24.48 9.28
N PRO A 282 -21.28 -25.75 8.90
CA PRO A 282 -20.05 -26.07 8.17
C PRO A 282 -19.93 -25.29 6.87
N GLY A 283 -21.00 -25.21 6.08
CA GLY A 283 -21.00 -24.48 4.82
C GLY A 283 -20.71 -22.99 4.98
N LEU A 284 -21.32 -22.33 5.97
CA LEU A 284 -21.09 -20.91 6.25
C LEU A 284 -19.67 -20.64 6.75
N ILE A 285 -19.15 -21.47 7.65
CA ILE A 285 -17.78 -21.31 8.17
C ILE A 285 -16.75 -21.55 7.08
N VAL A 286 -16.89 -22.61 6.29
CA VAL A 286 -16.01 -22.86 5.14
C VAL A 286 -16.09 -21.69 4.15
N LEU A 287 -17.29 -21.24 3.77
CA LEU A 287 -17.44 -20.11 2.85
C LEU A 287 -16.84 -18.82 3.41
N LEU A 288 -16.92 -18.56 4.72
CA LEU A 288 -16.32 -17.37 5.34
C LEU A 288 -14.80 -17.36 5.12
N TYR A 289 -14.11 -18.46 5.40
CA TYR A 289 -12.66 -18.52 5.19
C TYR A 289 -12.30 -18.53 3.69
N GLN A 290 -13.05 -19.27 2.88
CA GLN A 290 -12.81 -19.37 1.44
C GLN A 290 -13.17 -18.10 0.66
N SER A 291 -13.96 -17.19 1.23
CA SER A 291 -14.29 -15.90 0.60
C SER A 291 -13.12 -14.91 0.60
N GLY A 292 -12.07 -15.16 1.38
CA GLY A 292 -10.93 -14.25 1.51
C GLY A 292 -11.15 -13.16 2.57
N LYS A 293 -10.11 -12.91 3.36
CA LYS A 293 -10.17 -11.98 4.50
C LYS A 293 -10.31 -10.53 4.06
N ALA A 294 -9.62 -10.12 2.99
CA ALA A 294 -9.65 -8.73 2.53
C ALA A 294 -11.03 -8.31 2.00
N SER A 295 -11.76 -9.26 1.40
CA SER A 295 -13.14 -9.02 0.92
C SER A 295 -14.15 -8.88 2.05
N LEU A 296 -14.06 -9.72 3.08
CA LEU A 296 -15.02 -9.74 4.18
C LEU A 296 -14.68 -8.75 5.29
N PHE A 297 -13.39 -8.62 5.58
CA PHE A 297 -12.84 -7.86 6.70
C PHE A 297 -11.63 -7.03 6.23
N PRO A 298 -11.83 -6.06 5.32
CA PRO A 298 -10.75 -5.17 4.93
C PRO A 298 -10.23 -4.40 6.17
N PRO A 299 -8.94 -3.99 6.17
CA PRO A 299 -8.41 -3.15 7.22
C PRO A 299 -9.30 -1.90 7.44
N PRO A 300 -9.51 -1.45 8.69
CA PRO A 300 -10.23 -0.22 8.93
C PRO A 300 -9.49 0.97 8.28
N PRO A 301 -10.21 1.97 7.76
CA PRO A 301 -9.58 3.19 7.25
C PRO A 301 -8.75 3.89 8.33
N GLY A 302 -7.58 4.40 7.95
CA GLY A 302 -6.60 5.01 8.84
C GLY A 302 -5.26 4.29 8.79
N VAL A 303 -4.44 4.54 9.80
CA VAL A 303 -3.13 3.90 9.95
C VAL A 303 -3.23 2.73 10.91
N PHE A 304 -2.61 1.61 10.54
CA PHE A 304 -2.53 0.42 11.38
C PHE A 304 -1.09 -0.09 11.41
N LYS A 305 -0.73 -0.74 12.53
CA LYS A 305 0.55 -1.44 12.67
C LYS A 305 0.57 -2.64 11.75
N GLU A 306 1.63 -2.76 10.98
CA GLU A 306 1.85 -3.87 10.06
C GLU A 306 3.10 -4.64 10.49
N PRO A 307 2.96 -5.83 11.11
CA PRO A 307 4.11 -6.57 11.66
C PRO A 307 5.04 -7.12 10.58
N PHE A 308 4.50 -7.36 9.39
CA PHE A 308 5.23 -7.70 8.18
C PHE A 308 4.47 -7.07 7.03
N GLY A 309 5.15 -6.35 6.17
CA GLY A 309 4.53 -6.03 4.89
C GLY A 309 5.52 -6.11 3.76
N CYS A 310 4.97 -6.44 2.61
CA CYS A 310 5.73 -6.54 1.39
C CYS A 310 5.98 -5.16 0.80
N CYS A 311 7.09 -5.09 0.06
CA CYS A 311 7.24 -4.20 -1.06
C CYS A 311 7.51 -2.72 -0.69
N SER A 312 8.24 -2.02 -1.57
CA SER A 312 8.87 -0.71 -1.32
C SER A 312 8.30 0.45 -2.15
N GLN A 313 7.12 0.28 -2.77
CA GLN A 313 6.59 1.19 -3.80
C GLN A 313 6.47 2.65 -3.35
N ALA A 314 5.94 2.87 -2.15
CA ALA A 314 5.71 4.20 -1.61
C ALA A 314 5.79 4.16 -0.09
N MET A 315 6.97 4.49 0.44
CA MET A 315 7.24 4.51 1.87
C MET A 315 7.60 5.91 2.33
N VAL A 316 7.23 6.26 3.55
CA VAL A 316 7.64 7.51 4.20
C VAL A 316 8.33 7.20 5.52
N PHE A 317 9.49 7.82 5.72
CA PHE A 317 10.36 7.68 6.87
C PHE A 317 10.38 8.99 7.67
N PRO A 318 10.34 8.95 9.00
CA PRO A 318 10.61 10.12 9.83
C PRO A 318 12.09 10.48 9.71
N ARG A 319 12.41 11.77 9.61
CA ARG A 319 13.79 12.26 9.43
C ARG A 319 14.77 11.66 10.43
N ALA A 320 14.37 11.55 11.69
CA ALA A 320 15.21 11.04 12.78
C ALA A 320 15.76 9.62 12.51
N LYS A 321 15.02 8.78 11.79
CA LYS A 321 15.42 7.39 11.47
C LYS A 321 16.21 7.25 10.16
N VAL A 322 16.32 8.31 9.37
CA VAL A 322 17.02 8.26 8.07
C VAL A 322 18.53 7.99 8.22
N PRO A 323 19.27 8.58 9.19
CA PRO A 323 20.67 8.24 9.41
C PRO A 323 20.90 6.76 9.76
N LEU A 324 20.08 6.19 10.65
CA LEU A 324 20.10 4.76 10.98
C LEU A 324 19.92 3.91 9.72
N LEU A 325 18.91 4.26 8.92
CA LEU A 325 18.60 3.55 7.69
C LEU A 325 19.76 3.57 6.70
N ILE A 326 20.34 4.74 6.43
CA ILE A 326 21.48 4.89 5.52
C ILE A 326 22.67 4.07 6.02
N GLY A 327 22.98 4.14 7.33
CA GLY A 327 24.08 3.40 7.94
C GLY A 327 23.92 1.89 7.76
N SER A 328 22.76 1.34 8.15
CA SER A 328 22.50 -0.11 8.06
C SER A 328 22.45 -0.62 6.62
N LEU A 329 21.89 0.14 5.68
CA LEU A 329 21.87 -0.25 4.27
C LEU A 329 23.28 -0.24 3.66
N LYS A 330 24.09 0.78 3.95
CA LYS A 330 25.48 0.86 3.47
C LYS A 330 26.36 -0.25 4.05
N GLU A 331 26.12 -0.63 5.31
CA GLU A 331 26.83 -1.75 5.94
C GLU A 331 26.53 -3.08 5.24
N ARG A 332 25.25 -3.35 4.93
CA ARG A 332 24.82 -4.58 4.25
C ARG A 332 25.24 -4.65 2.78
N ARG A 333 25.35 -3.50 2.11
CA ARG A 333 25.76 -3.31 0.69
C ARG A 333 24.84 -3.90 -0.37
N GLU A 334 24.32 -5.12 -0.19
CA GLU A 334 23.46 -5.79 -1.15
C GLU A 334 22.28 -6.49 -0.48
N GLY A 335 21.16 -6.60 -1.19
CA GLY A 335 19.97 -7.29 -0.71
C GLY A 335 18.70 -6.78 -1.37
N GLN A 336 17.57 -7.31 -0.91
CA GLN A 336 16.24 -6.78 -1.24
C GLN A 336 15.86 -5.71 -0.22
N ILE A 337 15.56 -4.50 -0.68
CA ILE A 337 15.34 -3.33 0.19
C ILE A 337 14.22 -3.57 1.20
N ASP A 338 13.11 -4.16 0.77
CA ASP A 338 11.96 -4.45 1.63
C ASP A 338 12.31 -5.41 2.77
N LEU A 339 13.01 -6.52 2.48
CA LEU A 339 13.53 -7.42 3.51
C LEU A 339 14.53 -6.72 4.43
N MET A 340 15.41 -5.90 3.85
CA MET A 340 16.41 -5.19 4.64
C MET A 340 15.77 -4.22 5.63
N LEU A 341 14.74 -3.49 5.19
CA LEU A 341 13.95 -2.58 6.01
C LEU A 341 13.20 -3.34 7.12
N ASP A 342 12.64 -4.50 6.81
CA ASP A 342 11.93 -5.34 7.78
C ASP A 342 12.86 -5.81 8.91
N GLU A 343 14.07 -6.24 8.54
CA GLU A 343 15.11 -6.62 9.49
C GLU A 343 15.60 -5.42 10.31
N ILE A 344 15.82 -4.24 9.70
CA ILE A 344 16.24 -3.02 10.41
C ILE A 344 15.18 -2.63 11.43
N ALA A 345 13.90 -2.67 11.05
CA ALA A 345 12.80 -2.38 11.98
C ALA A 345 12.80 -3.37 13.15
N SER A 346 12.87 -4.67 12.83
CA SER A 346 12.78 -5.73 13.83
C SER A 346 13.98 -5.74 14.79
N SER A 347 15.20 -5.53 14.30
CA SER A 347 16.42 -5.52 15.12
C SER A 347 16.48 -4.32 16.07
N ASN A 348 15.82 -3.22 15.72
CA ASN A 348 15.79 -1.98 16.51
C ASN A 348 14.48 -1.80 17.29
N GLY A 349 13.57 -2.78 17.26
CA GLY A 349 12.27 -2.68 17.95
C GLY A 349 11.38 -1.55 17.43
N LEU A 350 11.54 -1.15 16.17
CA LEU A 350 10.80 -0.07 15.54
C LEU A 350 9.49 -0.59 14.93
N ASP A 351 8.39 0.13 15.19
CA ASP A 351 7.11 -0.14 14.56
C ASP A 351 7.14 0.13 13.05
N ARG A 352 6.26 -0.56 12.32
CA ARG A 352 6.00 -0.35 10.90
C ARG A 352 4.52 -0.10 10.72
N TYR A 353 4.17 0.88 9.91
CA TYR A 353 2.81 1.32 9.72
C TYR A 353 2.39 1.25 8.26
N ALA A 354 1.09 1.10 8.03
CA ALA A 354 0.47 1.06 6.73
C ALA A 354 -0.79 1.92 6.73
N LEU A 355 -0.99 2.72 5.68
CA LEU A 355 -2.17 3.55 5.49
C LEU A 355 -3.23 2.82 4.65
N TYR A 356 -4.49 2.84 5.10
CA TYR A 356 -5.65 2.32 4.36
C TYR A 356 -6.78 3.37 4.24
N PRO A 357 -7.47 3.47 3.10
CA PRO A 357 -7.15 2.83 1.82
C PRO A 357 -5.77 3.25 1.30
N VAL A 358 -5.18 2.43 0.44
CA VAL A 358 -3.86 2.71 -0.14
C VAL A 358 -3.89 4.00 -0.98
N GLN A 359 -2.79 4.73 -1.03
CA GLN A 359 -2.66 6.00 -1.73
C GLN A 359 -1.78 5.92 -2.98
N ALA A 360 -1.10 4.80 -3.18
CA ALA A 360 -0.34 4.50 -4.39
C ALA A 360 -0.76 3.13 -4.95
N GLN A 361 -0.47 2.92 -6.23
CA GLN A 361 -0.62 1.65 -6.94
C GLN A 361 0.57 1.45 -7.87
N HIS A 362 1.10 0.23 -7.92
CA HIS A 362 2.14 -0.13 -8.86
C HIS A 362 1.55 -0.27 -10.28
N ILE A 363 2.19 0.36 -11.26
CA ILE A 363 1.80 0.31 -12.68
C ILE A 363 2.89 -0.30 -13.56
N GLY A 364 4.03 -0.68 -12.97
CA GLY A 364 5.19 -1.24 -13.67
C GLY A 364 4.96 -2.68 -14.11
N ILE A 365 4.39 -2.90 -15.29
CA ILE A 365 4.22 -4.26 -15.84
C ILE A 365 5.57 -4.78 -16.39
N ASP A 366 6.42 -3.87 -16.87
CA ASP A 366 7.76 -4.17 -17.37
C ASP A 366 8.81 -3.72 -16.34
N SER A 367 9.40 -4.71 -15.66
CA SER A 367 10.44 -4.49 -14.66
C SER A 367 11.80 -4.30 -15.33
N ALA A 368 12.53 -3.25 -14.94
CA ALA A 368 13.93 -3.06 -15.33
C ALA A 368 14.84 -4.23 -14.88
N ARG A 369 14.40 -4.99 -13.85
CA ARG A 369 15.08 -6.17 -13.33
C ARG A 369 14.69 -7.47 -14.04
N LYS A 370 13.94 -7.39 -15.16
CA LYS A 370 13.44 -8.55 -15.94
C LYS A 370 12.56 -9.52 -15.13
N THR A 371 11.89 -9.02 -14.11
CA THR A 371 10.88 -9.76 -13.34
C THR A 371 9.77 -10.28 -14.26
N THR A 372 9.22 -11.46 -13.98
CA THR A 372 8.13 -12.00 -14.82
C THR A 372 6.88 -11.12 -14.70
N LYS A 373 6.08 -11.02 -15.78
CA LYS A 373 4.84 -10.22 -15.78
C LYS A 373 3.87 -10.68 -14.69
N ASP A 374 3.88 -11.97 -14.36
CA ASP A 374 3.04 -12.55 -13.32
C ASP A 374 3.41 -12.09 -11.91
N GLU A 375 4.71 -11.94 -11.63
CA GLU A 375 5.20 -11.41 -10.36
C GLU A 375 4.99 -9.91 -10.26
N ALA A 376 5.20 -9.16 -11.36
CA ALA A 376 4.91 -7.72 -11.39
C ALA A 376 3.41 -7.44 -11.16
N GLN A 377 2.53 -8.22 -11.81
CA GLN A 377 1.08 -8.16 -11.58
C GLN A 377 0.67 -8.60 -10.17
N ALA A 378 1.50 -9.36 -9.45
CA ALA A 378 1.21 -9.75 -8.08
C ALA A 378 1.37 -8.58 -7.10
N ILE A 379 2.15 -7.55 -7.46
CA ILE A 379 2.28 -6.30 -6.71
C ILE A 379 1.11 -5.39 -7.13
N TRP A 380 -0.07 -5.66 -6.57
CA TRP A 380 -1.29 -4.98 -6.99
C TRP A 380 -2.23 -4.74 -5.82
N SER A 381 -2.80 -3.54 -5.73
CA SER A 381 -3.85 -3.21 -4.77
C SER A 381 -5.23 -3.18 -5.43
N MET A 382 -6.06 -4.13 -5.03
CA MET A 382 -7.46 -4.17 -5.39
C MET A 382 -8.23 -3.02 -4.76
N ALA A 383 -7.85 -2.60 -3.56
CA ALA A 383 -8.43 -1.45 -2.86
C ALA A 383 -8.18 -0.14 -3.61
N PHE A 384 -7.02 0.04 -4.26
CA PHE A 384 -6.77 1.20 -5.10
C PHE A 384 -7.75 1.26 -6.28
N GLU A 385 -7.96 0.14 -6.96
CA GLU A 385 -8.86 0.07 -8.12
C GLU A 385 -10.34 0.24 -7.77
N ASN A 386 -10.71 0.04 -6.51
CA ASN A 386 -12.08 0.27 -6.01
C ASN A 386 -12.34 1.73 -5.62
N GLN A 387 -11.33 2.61 -5.72
CA GLN A 387 -11.50 4.02 -5.40
C GLN A 387 -12.46 4.73 -6.38
N ASN A 388 -13.24 5.66 -5.83
CA ASN A 388 -14.17 6.47 -6.62
C ASN A 388 -13.66 7.91 -6.75
N PRO A 389 -13.33 8.39 -7.96
CA PRO A 389 -12.77 9.73 -8.16
C PRO A 389 -13.63 10.86 -7.57
N ARG A 390 -14.97 10.76 -7.66
CA ARG A 390 -15.88 11.80 -7.17
C ARG A 390 -15.87 11.86 -5.64
N ILE A 391 -15.78 10.71 -4.98
CA ILE A 391 -15.70 10.62 -3.52
C ILE A 391 -14.37 11.18 -3.07
N LEU A 392 -13.25 10.75 -3.67
CA LEU A 392 -11.92 11.23 -3.31
C LEU A 392 -11.78 12.74 -3.46
N LYS A 393 -12.30 13.32 -4.54
CA LYS A 393 -12.30 14.78 -4.73
C LYS A 393 -13.01 15.53 -3.60
N LYS A 394 -14.17 15.03 -3.19
CA LYS A 394 -14.96 15.61 -2.10
C LYS A 394 -14.25 15.45 -0.76
N GLU A 395 -13.65 14.29 -0.52
CA GLU A 395 -12.87 14.03 0.67
C GLU A 395 -11.63 14.93 0.73
N HIS A 396 -10.86 15.03 -0.35
CA HIS A 396 -9.70 15.93 -0.46
C HIS A 396 -10.09 17.37 -0.12
N SER A 397 -11.19 17.88 -0.70
CA SER A 397 -11.69 19.23 -0.39
C SER A 397 -12.03 19.40 1.10
N LYS A 398 -12.68 18.41 1.72
CA LYS A 398 -13.01 18.42 3.16
C LYS A 398 -11.76 18.34 4.04
N LEU A 399 -10.78 17.55 3.61
CA LEU A 399 -9.51 17.37 4.31
C LEU A 399 -8.70 18.70 4.30
N LEU A 400 -8.73 19.43 3.19
CA LEU A 400 -8.04 20.73 3.04
C LEU A 400 -8.54 21.81 4.01
N GLU A 401 -9.80 21.77 4.45
CA GLU A 401 -10.32 22.69 5.48
C GLU A 401 -9.54 22.61 6.80
N LYS A 402 -8.81 21.50 7.02
CA LYS A 402 -7.98 21.25 8.21
C LYS A 402 -6.50 21.18 7.91
N TYR A 403 -6.06 21.73 6.77
CA TYR A 403 -4.67 21.66 6.31
C TYR A 403 -3.67 22.11 7.38
N GLU A 404 -3.80 23.36 7.83
CA GLU A 404 -2.87 23.96 8.78
C GLU A 404 -2.86 23.19 10.11
N LEU A 405 -4.02 22.76 10.59
CA LEU A 405 -4.14 21.98 11.82
C LEU A 405 -3.34 20.66 11.75
N TRP A 406 -3.45 19.91 10.64
CA TRP A 406 -2.69 18.66 10.49
C TRP A 406 -1.22 18.91 10.23
N ARG A 407 -0.89 19.93 9.45
CA ARG A 407 0.48 20.32 9.19
C ARG A 407 1.21 20.66 10.48
N GLU A 408 0.64 21.54 11.31
CA GLU A 408 1.21 21.96 12.60
C GLU A 408 1.39 20.76 13.54
N LYS A 409 0.37 19.90 13.64
CA LYS A 409 0.48 18.68 14.46
C LYS A 409 1.64 17.79 13.99
N VAL A 410 1.67 17.45 12.70
CA VAL A 410 2.69 16.58 12.12
C VAL A 410 4.10 17.18 12.23
N GLU A 411 4.22 18.50 12.10
CA GLU A 411 5.48 19.21 12.31
C GLU A 411 5.95 19.10 13.77
N GLN A 412 5.04 19.34 14.73
CA GLN A 412 5.36 19.21 16.15
C GLN A 412 5.79 17.77 16.52
N ASP A 413 5.02 16.77 16.09
CA ASP A 413 5.32 15.36 16.35
C ASP A 413 6.70 14.95 15.77
N ALA A 414 7.09 15.51 14.61
CA ALA A 414 8.39 15.28 14.01
C ALA A 414 9.53 15.91 14.81
N LEU A 415 9.35 17.13 15.30
CA LEU A 415 10.34 17.83 16.14
C LEU A 415 10.54 17.14 17.48
N ASP A 416 9.46 16.67 18.11
CA ASP A 416 9.52 15.95 19.38
C ASP A 416 10.24 14.60 19.22
N SER A 417 9.99 13.89 18.12
CA SER A 417 10.70 12.65 17.77
C SER A 417 12.21 12.88 17.58
N MET A 418 12.62 13.97 16.93
CA MET A 418 14.03 14.33 16.78
C MET A 418 14.70 14.63 18.12
N TYR A 419 14.00 15.33 19.02
CA TYR A 419 14.52 15.63 20.35
C TYR A 419 14.70 14.36 21.20
N LEU A 420 13.78 13.40 21.11
CA LEU A 420 13.89 12.12 21.82
C LEU A 420 15.08 11.29 21.35
N ASP A 421 15.33 11.24 20.03
CA ASP A 421 16.47 10.52 19.45
C ASP A 421 17.83 11.15 19.80
N GLU A 422 17.90 12.47 20.06
CA GLU A 422 19.12 13.12 20.55
C GLU A 422 19.43 12.81 22.03
N LEU A 423 18.43 12.40 22.81
CA LEU A 423 18.56 12.08 24.23
C LEU A 423 18.88 10.59 24.50
N SER A 424 18.60 9.71 23.54
CA SER A 424 18.86 8.26 23.60
C SER A 424 20.24 7.89 23.10
#